data_AF-A0A973D0T5-F1
#
_entry.id   AF-A0A973D0T5-F1
#
_cell.length_a   1.000
_cell.length_b   1.000
_cell.length_c   1.000
_cell.angle_alpha   90.00
_cell.angle_beta   90.00
_cell.angle_gamma   90.00
#
_symmetry.space_group_name_H-M   'P 1'
#
loop_
_entity.id
_entity.type
_entity.pdbx_description
1 polymer ?
#
loop_
_entity_poly.entity_id
_entity_poly.type
_entity_poly.pdbx_seq_one_letter_code
_entity_poly.pdbx_strand_id
1 'polypeptide(L)' 'MAKIIVVTSGKGGVGKTTTSAAIAAGLALKGQKTVVIDFDVGLRNLDLVMGCERRVVYDFV' A
#
# COMPACT_ATOMS: atom_id res chain seq x y z
N MET A 1 9.63 13.19 -13.66
CA MET A 1 8.50 12.32 -14.08
C MET A 1 8.34 11.23 -13.04
N ALA A 2 7.13 10.96 -12.55
CA ALA A 2 6.89 9.93 -11.54
C ALA A 2 6.76 8.54 -12.18
N LYS A 3 7.21 7.48 -11.50
CA LYS A 3 7.00 6.08 -11.91
C LYS A 3 5.77 5.52 -11.19
N ILE A 4 4.84 4.94 -11.93
CA ILE A 4 3.63 4.29 -11.40
C ILE A 4 3.84 2.78 -11.51
N ILE A 5 3.69 2.07 -10.39
CA ILE A 5 3.89 0.62 -10.30
C ILE A 5 2.62 0.02 -9.72
N VAL A 6 2.04 -0.96 -10.40
CA VAL A 6 0.90 -1.73 -9.91
C VAL A 6 1.40 -3.06 -9.34
N VAL A 7 0.94 -3.42 -8.14
CA VAL A 7 1.15 -4.74 -7.54
C VAL A 7 -0.15 -5.52 -7.66
N THR A 8 -0.17 -6.53 -8.53
CA THR A 8 -1.39 -7.28 -8.87
C THR A 8 -1.16 -8.79 -8.79
N SER A 9 -2.26 -9.55 -8.69
CA SER A 9 -2.28 -11.02 -8.67
C SER A 9 -3.69 -11.52 -8.95
N GLY A 10 -3.85 -12.75 -9.45
CA GLY A 10 -5.17 -13.36 -9.66
C GLY A 10 -5.86 -13.94 -8.42
N LYS A 11 -5.21 -13.98 -7.25
CA LYS A 11 -5.75 -14.65 -6.04
C LYS A 11 -5.63 -13.78 -4.78
N GLY A 12 -6.58 -13.93 -3.85
CA GLY A 12 -6.49 -13.37 -2.49
C GLY A 12 -5.41 -14.05 -1.65
N GLY A 13 -4.84 -13.32 -0.68
CA GLY A 13 -3.90 -13.90 0.30
C GLY A 13 -2.48 -14.19 -0.20
N VAL A 14 -2.11 -13.81 -1.43
CA VAL A 14 -0.75 -14.06 -1.98
C VAL A 14 0.32 -13.05 -1.53
N GLY A 15 0.00 -12.15 -0.60
CA GLY A 15 0.95 -11.16 -0.08
C GLY A 15 1.10 -9.87 -0.89
N LYS A 16 0.08 -9.48 -1.69
CA LYS A 16 0.08 -8.20 -2.44
C LYS A 16 0.34 -6.99 -1.53
N THR A 17 -0.48 -6.83 -0.48
CA THR A 17 -0.39 -5.70 0.45
C THR A 17 0.96 -5.66 1.17
N THR A 18 1.45 -6.81 1.64
CA THR A 18 2.77 -6.95 2.25
C THR A 18 3.88 -6.50 1.29
N THR A 19 3.81 -6.93 0.03
CA THR A 19 4.79 -6.59 -1.00
C THR A 19 4.73 -5.10 -1.34
N SER A 20 3.53 -4.53 -1.51
CA SER A 20 3.34 -3.09 -1.76
C SER A 20 3.92 -2.23 -0.63
N ALA A 21 3.61 -2.57 0.62
CA ALA A 21 4.11 -1.87 1.80
C ALA A 21 5.64 -1.93 1.89
N ALA A 22 6.23 -3.12 1.75
CA ALA A 22 7.66 -3.32 1.86
C ALA A 22 8.45 -2.61 0.74
N ILE A 23 7.98 -2.70 -0.51
CA ILE A 23 8.62 -2.00 -1.64
C ILE A 23 8.52 -0.48 -1.45
N ALA A 24 7.34 0.03 -1.06
CA ALA A 24 7.16 1.46 -0.87
C ALA A 24 8.03 2.00 0.27
N ALA A 25 8.08 1.30 1.40
CA ALA A 25 8.96 1.64 2.52
C ALA A 25 10.43 1.60 2.09
N GLY A 26 10.87 0.57 1.37
CA GLY A 26 12.23 0.44 0.87
C GLY A 26 12.63 1.56 -0.11
N LEU A 27 11.72 2.00 -0.98
CA LEU A 27 11.95 3.15 -1.86
C LEU A 27 12.06 4.46 -1.07
N ALA A 28 11.16 4.67 -0.10
CA ALA A 28 11.19 5.84 0.77
C ALA A 28 12.48 5.92 1.60
N LEU A 29 12.92 4.79 2.18
CA LEU A 29 14.19 4.69 2.92
C LEU A 29 15.42 4.98 2.04
N LYS A 30 15.32 4.77 0.73
CA LYS A 30 16.35 5.14 -0.26
C LYS A 30 16.24 6.60 -0.73
N GLY A 31 15.49 7.44 -0.03
CA GLY A 31 15.33 8.86 -0.33
C GLY A 31 14.41 9.16 -1.51
N GLN A 32 13.67 8.17 -2.03
CA GLN A 32 12.69 8.41 -3.08
C GLN A 32 11.39 8.93 -2.47
N LYS A 33 10.83 10.02 -3.01
CA LYS A 33 9.49 10.47 -2.61
C LYS A 33 8.46 9.45 -3.11
N THR A 34 7.98 8.60 -2.22
CA THR A 34 7.11 7.47 -2.54
C THR A 34 5.76 7.57 -1.84
N VAL A 35 4.71 7.23 -2.57
CA VAL A 35 3.35 7.03 -2.04
C VAL A 35 2.92 5.60 -2.39
N VAL A 36 2.21 4.96 -1.46
CA VAL A 36 1.57 3.66 -1.67
C VAL A 36 0.08 3.83 -1.48
N ILE A 37 -0.71 3.26 -2.38
CA ILE A 37 -2.15 3.45 -2.44
C ILE A 37 -2.79 2.07 -2.33
N ASP A 38 -3.75 1.93 -1.41
CA ASP A 38 -4.62 0.75 -1.34
C ASP A 38 -5.79 0.95 -2.30
N PHE A 39 -6.01 -0.04 -3.17
CA PHE A 39 -7.14 -0.06 -4.10
C PHE A 39 -8.10 -1.23 -3.77
N ASP A 40 -7.91 -1.92 -2.65
CA ASP A 40 -8.81 -2.97 -2.18
C ASP A 40 -10.01 -2.35 -1.43
N VAL A 41 -10.97 -1.84 -2.20
CA VAL A 41 -12.17 -1.18 -1.68
C VAL A 41 -13.06 -2.23 -0.98
N GLY A 42 -13.37 -1.98 0.30
CA GLY A 42 -14.20 -2.88 1.13
C GLY A 42 -13.42 -3.72 2.13
N LEU A 43 -12.14 -3.96 1.91
CA LEU A 43 -11.27 -4.76 2.80
C LEU A 43 -9.86 -4.15 2.87
N ARG A 44 -9.78 -2.86 3.24
CA ARG A 44 -8.49 -2.15 3.37
C ARG A 44 -7.58 -2.89 4.35
N ASN A 45 -6.34 -3.08 3.95
CA ASN A 45 -5.34 -3.77 4.77
C ASN A 45 -4.00 -3.04 4.80
N LEU A 46 -3.77 -2.09 3.89
CA LEU A 46 -2.50 -1.39 3.82
C LEU A 46 -2.24 -0.54 5.06
N ASP A 47 -3.26 0.15 5.56
CA ASP A 47 -3.17 0.98 6.77
C ASP A 47 -2.80 0.14 8.01
N LEU A 48 -3.39 -1.05 8.15
CA LEU A 48 -3.05 -2.02 9.19
C LEU A 48 -1.60 -2.49 9.09
N VAL A 49 -1.15 -2.88 7.89
CA VAL A 49 0.24 -3.32 7.66
C VAL A 49 1.24 -2.19 7.93
N MET A 50 0.85 -0.94 7.66
CA MET A 50 1.69 0.24 7.87
C MET A 50 1.57 0.83 9.29
N GLY A 51 0.74 0.27 10.17
CA GLY A 51 0.52 0.76 11.52
C GLY A 51 -0.05 2.18 11.57
N CYS A 52 -0.88 2.55 10.59
CA CYS A 52 -1.50 3.87 10.49
C CYS A 52 -3.03 3.82 10.49
N GLU A 53 -3.62 2.70 10.87
CA GLU A 53 -5.07 2.44 10.90
C GLU A 53 -5.85 3.43 11.79
N ARG A 54 -5.22 3.96 12.84
CA ARG A 54 -5.83 4.99 13.71
C ARG A 54 -5.65 6.43 13.22
N ARG A 55 -5.00 6.60 12.07
CA ARG A 55 -4.74 7.90 11.42
C ARG A 55 -5.47 8.03 10.08
N VAL A 56 -6.46 7.16 9.83
CA VAL A 56 -7.33 7.23 8.66
C VAL A 56 -8.25 8.44 8.80
N VAL A 57 -8.15 9.35 7.83
CA VAL A 57 -8.96 10.58 7.80
C VAL A 57 -10.26 10.37 7.03
N TYR A 58 -10.25 9.48 6.02
CA TYR A 58 -11.36 9.22 5.14
C TYR A 58 -11.26 7.81 4.57
N ASP A 59 -12.39 7.11 4.49
CA ASP A 59 -12.56 5.84 3.78
C ASP A 59 -13.83 5.94 2.91
N PHE A 60 -13.85 5.20 1.80
CA PHE A 60 -14.97 5.17 0.83
C PHE A 60 -16.05 4.15 1.20
N VAL A 61 -16.00 3.58 2.39
CA VAL A 61 -16.94 2.59 2.94
C VAL A 61 -17.56 3.10 4.22
#